data_AF-A0A6I5RKI3-F1
#
_entry.id   AF-A0A6I5RKI3-F1
#
_cell.length_a   1.000
_cell.length_b   1.000
_cell.length_c   1.000
_cell.angle_alpha   90.00
_cell.angle_beta   90.00
_cell.angle_gamma   90.00
#
_symmetry.space_group_name_H-M   'P 1'
#
loop_
_entity.id
_entity.type
_entity.pdbx_description
1 polymer ?
#
loop_
_entity_poly.entity_id
_entity_poly.type
_entity_poly.pdbx_seq_one_letter_code
_entity_poly.pdbx_strand_id
1 'polypeptide(L)'
;MTSAIAGAVLALSLASTPLLQSQLSPEEEAVFGQDDIASGMFRLPQVTRPVNILVLGVKVLSSDVSNPPPEVQDLGYHALVNSFEGLSDTMLLVRFDPADQSLSVLSLPR
;
A
#
# COMPACT_ATOMS: atom_id res chain seq x y z
N MET A 1 -19.70 -13.46 -20.09
CA MET A 1 -19.97 -12.02 -19.82
C MET A 1 -20.50 -11.74 -18.41
N THR A 2 -20.45 -12.71 -17.49
CA THR A 2 -20.90 -12.54 -16.10
C THR A 2 -19.78 -12.11 -15.14
N SER A 3 -18.53 -12.49 -15.44
CA SER A 3 -17.33 -12.14 -14.67
C SER A 3 -16.92 -10.66 -14.78
N ALA A 4 -17.13 -10.04 -15.94
CA ALA A 4 -16.83 -8.62 -16.15
C ALA A 4 -17.71 -7.69 -15.29
N ILE A 5 -18.98 -8.06 -15.11
CA ILE A 5 -19.94 -7.31 -14.27
C ILE A 5 -19.59 -7.50 -12.78
N ALA A 6 -19.27 -8.73 -12.37
CA ALA A 6 -18.88 -9.01 -10.99
C ALA A 6 -17.57 -8.28 -10.58
N GLY A 7 -16.58 -8.24 -11.48
CA GLY A 7 -15.32 -7.51 -11.24
C GLY A 7 -15.52 -5.99 -11.14
N ALA A 8 -16.40 -5.42 -11.97
CA ALA A 8 -16.73 -4.00 -11.92
C ALA A 8 -17.40 -3.61 -10.58
N VAL A 9 -18.31 -4.43 -10.05
CA VAL A 9 -18.96 -4.17 -8.75
C VAL A 9 -17.95 -4.24 -7.60
N LEU A 10 -17.02 -5.21 -7.62
CA LEU A 10 -15.98 -5.31 -6.59
C LEU A 10 -15.00 -4.13 -6.65
N ALA A 11 -14.59 -3.70 -7.85
CA ALA A 11 -13.74 -2.52 -8.03
C ALA A 11 -14.41 -1.23 -7.52
N LEU A 12 -15.72 -1.08 -7.72
CA LEU A 12 -16.50 0.03 -7.16
C LEU A 12 -16.60 -0.03 -5.63
N SER A 13 -16.68 -1.23 -5.03
CA SER A 13 -16.68 -1.38 -3.57
C SER A 13 -15.33 -1.04 -2.93
N LEU A 14 -14.22 -1.44 -3.55
CA LEU A 14 -12.86 -1.10 -3.10
C LEU A 14 -12.53 0.38 -3.31
N ALA A 15 -13.14 1.04 -4.30
CA ALA A 15 -13.04 2.48 -4.48
C ALA A 15 -13.77 3.28 -3.38
N SER A 16 -14.70 2.67 -2.65
CA SER A 16 -15.55 3.33 -1.64
C SER A 16 -15.11 3.11 -0.20
N THR A 17 -14.19 2.17 0.05
CA THR A 17 -13.41 2.17 1.30
C THR A 17 -12.24 3.11 1.07
N PRO A 18 -12.30 4.38 1.52
CA PRO A 18 -11.11 5.21 1.50
C PRO A 18 -10.05 4.42 2.26
N LEU A 19 -8.88 4.24 1.64
CA LEU A 19 -7.69 3.63 2.25
C LEU A 19 -7.68 3.99 3.72
N LEU A 20 -7.92 2.99 4.60
CA LEU A 20 -8.16 3.15 6.05
C LEU A 20 -7.50 4.42 6.57
N GLN A 21 -8.25 5.52 6.60
CA GLN A 21 -7.74 6.79 7.09
C GLN A 21 -7.60 6.60 8.60
N SER A 22 -6.36 6.47 9.06
CA SER A 22 -6.06 6.61 10.48
C SER A 22 -6.69 7.93 10.94
N GLN A 23 -7.37 7.92 12.09
CA GLN A 23 -7.80 9.17 12.70
C GLN A 23 -6.54 9.93 13.12
N LEU A 24 -6.13 10.87 12.26
CA LEU A 24 -4.98 11.71 12.48
C LEU A 24 -5.31 12.72 13.58
N SER A 25 -4.35 13.05 14.43
CA SER A 25 -4.49 14.15 15.36
C SER A 25 -4.53 15.49 14.60
N PRO A 26 -5.07 16.57 15.19
CA PRO A 26 -5.10 17.89 14.55
C PRO A 26 -3.73 18.39 14.09
N GLU A 27 -2.66 17.99 14.80
CA GLU A 27 -1.28 18.32 14.45
C GLU A 27 -0.77 17.52 13.23
N GLU A 28 -1.17 16.25 13.10
CA GLU A 28 -0.81 15.39 11.98
C GLU A 28 -1.54 15.81 10.70
N GLU A 29 -2.82 16.20 10.81
CA GLU A 29 -3.62 16.70 9.71
C GLU A 29 -3.02 17.98 9.11
N ALA A 30 -2.46 18.87 9.94
CA ALA A 30 -1.83 20.10 9.49
C ALA A 30 -0.59 19.89 8.59
N VAL A 31 0.03 18.70 8.64
CA VAL A 31 1.17 18.33 7.78
C VAL A 31 0.70 17.98 6.36
N PHE A 32 -0.52 17.46 6.22
CA PHE A 32 -1.14 17.20 4.92
C PHE A 32 -1.73 18.51 4.39
N GLY A 33 -0.91 19.29 3.68
CA GLY A 33 -1.34 20.56 3.07
C GLY A 33 -2.60 20.42 2.22
N GLN A 34 -3.44 21.46 2.22
CA GLN A 34 -4.76 21.59 1.56
C GLN A 34 -4.76 21.44 0.03
N ASP A 35 -3.63 21.09 -0.58
CA ASP A 35 -3.52 20.81 -2.01
C ASP A 35 -3.86 19.33 -2.25
N ASP A 36 -5.15 19.08 -2.48
CA ASP A 36 -5.68 17.77 -2.84
C ASP A 36 -4.86 17.14 -3.99
N ILE A 37 -4.20 16.02 -3.69
CA ILE A 37 -3.41 15.22 -4.66
C ILE A 37 -4.33 14.54 -5.68
N ALA A 38 -5.65 14.64 -5.47
CA ALA A 38 -6.72 13.89 -6.10
C ALA A 38 -7.87 14.84 -6.48
N SER A 39 -8.04 15.16 -7.75
CA SER A 39 -9.24 15.90 -8.22
C SER A 39 -9.92 15.20 -9.39
N GLY A 40 -11.25 15.06 -9.34
CA GLY A 40 -12.01 14.39 -10.39
C GLY A 40 -13.52 14.36 -10.15
N MET A 41 -14.29 14.50 -11.22
CA MET A 41 -15.72 14.20 -11.23
C MET A 41 -15.88 12.71 -10.89
N PHE A 42 -16.63 12.38 -9.83
CA PHE A 42 -16.75 11.06 -9.16
C PHE A 42 -15.76 10.75 -8.01
N ARG A 43 -14.95 11.70 -7.51
CA ARG A 43 -13.98 11.45 -6.41
C ARG A 43 -12.99 10.32 -6.70
N LEU A 44 -12.75 9.98 -7.97
CA LEU A 44 -11.63 9.12 -8.31
C LEU A 44 -10.36 9.92 -8.06
N PRO A 45 -9.44 9.46 -7.20
CA PRO A 45 -8.20 10.17 -6.97
C PRO A 45 -7.37 10.16 -8.25
N GLN A 46 -7.25 11.33 -8.88
CA GLN A 46 -6.37 11.53 -10.03
C GLN A 46 -5.11 12.26 -9.57
N VAL A 47 -3.96 11.63 -9.83
CA VAL A 47 -2.64 12.19 -9.58
C VAL A 47 -2.43 13.40 -10.49
N THR A 48 -2.44 14.61 -9.94
CA THR A 48 -2.27 15.88 -10.69
C THR A 48 -0.80 16.30 -10.86
N ARG A 49 0.11 15.65 -10.14
CA ARG A 49 1.56 15.93 -10.14
C ARG A 49 2.36 14.63 -10.10
N PRO A 50 3.61 14.58 -10.62
CA PRO A 50 4.40 13.37 -10.54
C PRO A 50 4.59 12.90 -9.09
N VAL A 51 4.38 11.61 -8.83
CA VAL A 51 4.54 11.00 -7.49
C VAL A 51 5.41 9.76 -7.57
N ASN A 52 6.21 9.54 -6.53
CA ASN A 52 7.02 8.34 -6.37
C ASN A 52 6.46 7.53 -5.19
N ILE A 53 6.23 6.24 -5.40
CA ILE A 53 5.70 5.29 -4.42
C ILE A 53 6.73 4.18 -4.25
N LEU A 54 7.22 3.99 -3.02
CA LEU A 54 8.03 2.84 -2.67
C LEU A 54 7.12 1.67 -2.31
N VAL A 55 7.21 0.60 -3.09
CA VAL A 55 6.48 -0.65 -2.86
C VAL A 55 7.44 -1.65 -2.25
N LEU A 56 7.08 -2.16 -1.08
CA LEU A 56 7.84 -3.17 -0.34
C LEU A 56 7.05 -4.49 -0.32
N GLY A 57 7.64 -5.55 -0.86
CA GLY A 57 7.22 -6.91 -0.60
C GLY A 57 7.92 -7.39 0.67
N VAL A 58 7.15 -7.66 1.73
CA VAL A 58 7.67 -8.13 3.01
C VAL A 58 7.16 -9.54 3.28
N LYS A 59 8.05 -10.44 3.69
CA LYS A 59 7.72 -11.77 4.17
C LYS A 59 8.41 -11.96 5.52
N VAL A 60 7.63 -11.78 6.59
CA VAL A 60 8.17 -11.85 7.93
C VAL A 60 7.93 -13.23 8.52
N LEU A 61 9.01 -13.87 8.96
CA LEU A 61 8.97 -15.13 9.69
C LEU A 61 9.05 -14.88 11.20
N SER A 62 8.61 -15.87 11.98
CA SER A 62 8.77 -15.92 13.44
C SER A 62 10.22 -15.77 13.89
N SER A 63 11.19 -16.14 13.06
CA SER A 63 12.63 -15.91 13.30
C SER A 63 13.08 -14.47 13.11
N ASP A 64 12.32 -13.67 12.36
CA ASP A 64 12.72 -12.33 11.93
C ASP A 64 12.27 -11.25 12.94
N VAL A 65 11.43 -11.64 13.91
CA VAL A 65 10.90 -10.76 14.96
C VAL A 65 11.42 -11.17 16.33
N SER A 66 11.72 -10.19 17.18
CA SER A 66 12.24 -10.47 18.53
C SER A 66 11.20 -11.04 19.49
N ASN A 67 9.90 -10.78 19.23
CA ASN A 67 8.79 -11.24 20.05
C ASN A 67 7.66 -11.79 19.17
N PRO A 68 7.81 -13.02 18.63
CA PRO A 68 6.79 -13.63 17.80
C PRO A 68 5.52 -13.95 18.61
N PRO A 69 4.33 -14.00 17.99
CA PRO A 69 3.08 -14.37 18.66
C PRO A 69 3.19 -15.72 19.39
N PRO A 70 2.56 -15.90 20.56
CA PRO A 70 2.66 -17.13 21.35
C PRO A 70 2.29 -18.40 20.57
N GLU A 71 1.35 -18.26 19.64
CA GLU A 71 0.85 -19.33 18.75
C GLU A 71 1.94 -19.94 17.84
N VAL A 72 3.03 -19.20 17.59
CA VAL A 72 4.09 -19.60 16.67
C VAL A 72 5.46 -19.85 17.33
N GLN A 73 5.57 -19.67 18.65
CA GLN A 73 6.84 -19.78 19.38
C GLN A 73 7.38 -21.21 19.45
N ASP A 74 6.50 -22.21 19.63
CA ASP A 74 6.88 -23.62 19.82
C ASP A 74 6.62 -24.48 18.56
N LEU A 75 6.48 -23.85 17.41
CA LEU A 75 6.38 -24.57 16.14
C LEU A 75 7.78 -25.07 15.75
N GLY A 76 7.89 -26.35 15.34
CA GLY A 76 9.13 -26.93 14.83
C GLY A 76 9.60 -26.36 13.48
N TYR A 77 9.05 -25.24 13.04
CA TYR A 77 9.35 -24.55 11.79
C TYR A 77 9.12 -23.04 11.94
N HIS A 78 9.74 -22.23 11.07
CA HIS A 78 9.53 -20.78 11.07
C HIS A 78 8.22 -20.40 10.37
N ALA A 79 7.19 -20.10 11.17
CA ALA A 79 5.89 -19.68 10.64
C ALA A 79 5.90 -18.22 10.15
N LEU A 80 4.99 -17.90 9.23
CA LEU A 80 4.73 -16.53 8.79
C LEU A 80 4.02 -15.75 9.89
N VAL A 81 4.44 -14.51 10.12
CA VAL A 81 3.84 -13.60 11.08
C VAL A 81 3.41 -12.31 10.39
N ASN A 82 2.27 -11.76 10.82
CA ASN A 82 1.78 -10.48 10.31
C ASN A 82 2.49 -9.33 11.02
N SER A 83 3.66 -8.94 10.53
CA SER A 83 4.49 -7.87 11.08
C SER A 83 5.16 -7.07 9.97
N PHE A 84 5.47 -5.80 10.25
CA PHE A 84 6.27 -4.93 9.39
C PHE A 84 7.74 -4.84 9.83
N GLU A 85 8.13 -5.46 10.93
CA GLU A 85 9.48 -5.37 11.51
C GLU A 85 10.50 -6.33 10.87
N GLY A 86 10.10 -7.12 9.87
CA GLY A 86 10.98 -8.08 9.20
C GLY A 86 11.68 -7.55 7.95
N LEU A 87 12.32 -8.47 7.23
CA LEU A 87 13.02 -8.15 5.98
C LEU A 87 12.05 -7.94 4.82
N SER A 88 12.44 -7.05 3.90
CA SER A 88 11.77 -6.91 2.60
C SER A 88 12.50 -7.76 1.56
N ASP A 89 11.76 -8.64 0.88
CA ASP A 89 12.27 -9.46 -0.21
C ASP A 89 12.25 -8.72 -1.56
N THR A 90 11.47 -7.65 -1.67
CA THR A 90 11.26 -6.91 -2.92
C THR A 90 11.08 -5.43 -2.66
N MET A 91 11.88 -4.61 -3.33
CA MET A 91 11.78 -3.16 -3.26
C MET A 91 11.61 -2.60 -4.68
N LEU A 92 10.51 -1.88 -4.92
CA LEU A 92 10.23 -1.21 -6.18
C LEU A 92 9.94 0.26 -5.94
N LEU A 93 10.62 1.15 -6.65
CA LEU A 93 10.22 2.55 -6.73
C LEU A 93 9.37 2.76 -7.98
N VAL A 94 8.10 3.05 -7.79
CA VAL A 94 7.13 3.29 -8.86
C VAL A 94 6.88 4.78 -9.00
N ARG A 95 7.08 5.33 -10.19
CA ARG A 95 6.79 6.72 -10.51
C ARG A 95 5.60 6.81 -11.44
N PHE A 96 4.62 7.63 -11.06
CA PHE A 96 3.52 8.06 -11.92
C PHE A 96 3.83 9.47 -12.39
N ASP A 97 3.77 9.72 -13.68
CA ASP A 97 3.92 11.06 -14.26
C ASP A 97 2.66 11.42 -15.08
N PRO A 98 1.82 12.34 -14.59
CA PRO A 98 0.57 12.68 -15.27
C PRO A 98 0.77 13.56 -16.50
N ALA A 99 1.94 14.19 -16.68
CA ALA A 99 2.18 15.08 -17.80
C ALA A 99 2.30 14.31 -19.13
N ASP A 100 2.92 13.13 -19.09
CA ASP A 100 3.11 12.24 -20.24
C ASP A 100 2.31 10.92 -20.12
N GLN A 101 1.51 10.79 -19.04
CA GLN A 101 0.75 9.58 -18.70
C GLN A 101 1.64 8.33 -18.60
N SER A 102 2.87 8.49 -18.13
CA SER A 102 3.82 7.40 -18.01
C SER A 102 3.85 6.76 -16.61
N LEU A 103 4.26 5.50 -16.60
CA LEU A 103 4.59 4.73 -15.39
C LEU A 103 6.02 4.21 -15.54
N SER A 104 6.89 4.55 -14.59
CA SER A 104 8.23 4.00 -14.51
C SER A 104 8.38 3.14 -13.27
N VAL A 105 9.03 1.98 -13.40
CA VAL A 105 9.30 1.06 -12.28
C VAL A 105 10.79 0.81 -12.20
N LEU A 106 11.37 1.17 -11.05
CA LEU A 106 12.77 0.88 -10.73
C LEU A 106 12.82 -0.22 -9.67
N SER A 107 13.40 -1.37 -10.02
CA SER A 107 13.68 -2.42 -9.05
C SER A 107 14.95 -2.08 -8.28
N LEU A 108 14.84 -2.05 -6.96
CA LEU A 108 15.98 -1.89 -6.05
C LEU A 108 16.43 -3.28 -5.61
N PRO A 109 17.71 -3.63 -5.80
CA PRO A 109 18.24 -4.90 -5.31
C PRO A 109 18.16 -4.95 -3.77
N ARG A 110 17.89 -6.15 -3.26
CA ARG A 110 17.90 -6.47 -1.83
C ARG A 110 19.29 -6.29 -1.21
#